data_AF-A0A930QMR2-F1
#
_entry.id   AF-A0A930QMR2-F1
#
_cell.length_a   1.000
_cell.length_b   1.000
_cell.length_c   1.000
_cell.angle_alpha   90.00
_cell.angle_beta   90.00
_cell.angle_gamma   90.00
#
_symmetry.space_group_name_H-M   'P 1'
#
loop_
_entity.id
_entity.type
_entity.pdbx_description
1 polymer ?
#
loop_
_entity_poly.entity_id
_entity_poly.type
_entity_poly.pdbx_seq_one_letter_code
_entity_poly.pdbx_strand_id
1 'polypeptide(L)'
;SSALLGCGGATTEDLGAEPPTAAQIEGLATAVAALADGLWLTIDIARIMTHGEAADNADGVCAHAPYGPRTTCERWDLEYLGTAESPVFTPWAKDGTRGGDVLRGKAEWYRQHK
;
A
#
# COMPACT_ATOMS: atom_id res chain seq x y z
N SER A 1 -13.11 -5.11 1.00
CA SER A 1 -11.75 -4.63 0.71
C SER A 1 -11.70 -4.17 -0.74
N SER A 2 -11.21 -2.97 -1.01
CA SER A 2 -11.02 -2.45 -2.37
C SER A 2 -9.54 -2.59 -2.72
N ALA A 3 -9.21 -3.32 -3.79
CA ALA A 3 -7.83 -3.56 -4.22
C ALA A 3 -7.48 -2.64 -5.40
N LEU A 4 -6.43 -1.83 -5.27
CA LEU A 4 -5.80 -1.15 -6.40
C LEU A 4 -4.67 -2.00 -6.95
N LEU A 5 -4.71 -2.23 -8.26
CA LEU A 5 -3.67 -2.89 -9.04
C LEU A 5 -2.80 -1.82 -9.71
N GLY A 6 -1.48 -1.98 -9.66
CA GLY A 6 -0.53 -1.18 -10.41
C GLY A 6 0.69 -2.02 -10.81
N CYS A 7 1.31 -1.67 -11.94
CA CYS A 7 2.53 -2.26 -12.52
C CYS A 7 2.31 -3.54 -13.37
N GLY A 8 1.93 -3.36 -14.64
CA GLY A 8 1.92 -4.45 -15.61
C GLY A 8 3.34 -4.91 -15.96
N GLY A 9 3.66 -6.19 -15.70
CA GLY A 9 4.97 -6.79 -16.04
C GLY A 9 6.09 -6.59 -15.01
N ALA A 10 5.75 -6.17 -13.79
CA ALA A 10 6.72 -5.89 -12.75
C ALA A 10 7.19 -7.16 -11.99
N THR A 11 8.38 -7.07 -11.38
CA THR A 11 8.97 -8.06 -10.45
C THR A 11 9.24 -7.41 -9.10
N THR A 12 9.67 -8.18 -8.10
CA THR A 12 10.10 -7.63 -6.80
C THR A 12 11.34 -6.74 -6.88
N GLU A 13 12.04 -6.72 -8.03
CA GLU A 13 13.26 -5.94 -8.25
C GLU A 13 13.05 -4.78 -9.24
N ASP A 14 11.96 -4.79 -10.01
CA ASP A 14 11.68 -3.83 -11.08
C ASP A 14 10.17 -3.58 -11.19
N LEU A 15 9.74 -2.31 -11.09
CA LEU A 15 8.33 -1.92 -11.26
C LEU A 15 7.86 -2.01 -12.71
N GLY A 16 8.73 -2.40 -13.64
CA GLY A 16 8.44 -2.52 -15.06
C GLY A 16 8.40 -1.16 -15.75
N ALA A 17 7.86 -1.14 -16.97
CA ALA A 17 7.86 0.06 -17.82
C ALA A 17 6.87 1.15 -17.37
N GLU A 18 5.90 0.80 -16.54
CA GLU A 18 4.81 1.69 -16.11
C GLU A 18 4.68 1.68 -14.58
N PRO A 19 5.70 2.17 -13.85
CA PRO A 19 5.60 2.35 -12.41
C PRO A 19 4.52 3.41 -12.07
N PRO A 20 3.92 3.37 -10.87
CA PRO A 20 2.99 4.39 -10.44
C PRO A 20 3.67 5.77 -10.48
N THR A 21 3.07 6.70 -11.20
CA THR A 21 3.53 8.08 -11.24
C THR A 21 3.29 8.77 -9.91
N ALA A 22 4.07 9.82 -9.62
CA ALA A 22 3.85 10.65 -8.43
C ALA A 22 2.39 11.14 -8.32
N ALA A 23 1.80 11.61 -9.44
CA ALA A 23 0.41 12.06 -9.46
C ALA A 23 -0.59 10.95 -9.11
N GLN A 24 -0.34 9.70 -9.53
CA GLN A 24 -1.17 8.56 -9.17
C GLN A 24 -1.04 8.20 -7.69
N ILE A 25 0.16 8.28 -7.12
CA ILE A 25 0.41 8.05 -5.68
C ILE A 25 -0.31 9.10 -4.84
N GLU A 26 -0.18 10.38 -5.19
CA GLU A 26 -0.86 11.47 -4.48
C GLU A 26 -2.39 11.39 -4.64
N GLY A 27 -2.88 11.04 -5.83
CA GLY A 27 -4.29 10.79 -6.08
C GLY A 27 -4.83 9.64 -5.22
N LEU A 28 -4.06 8.55 -5.10
CA LEU A 28 -4.41 7.42 -4.24
C LEU A 28 -4.47 7.82 -2.77
N ALA A 29 -3.46 8.52 -2.26
CA ALA A 29 -3.46 9.00 -0.88
C ALA A 29 -4.64 9.93 -0.57
N THR A 30 -4.98 10.84 -1.50
CA THR A 30 -6.15 11.71 -1.38
C THR A 30 -7.45 10.92 -1.37
N ALA A 31 -7.57 9.90 -2.23
CA ALA A 31 -8.73 9.01 -2.27
C ALA A 31 -8.87 8.21 -0.96
N VAL A 32 -7.77 7.70 -0.41
CA VAL A 32 -7.76 7.03 0.91
C VAL A 32 -8.26 7.98 2.00
N ALA A 33 -7.78 9.23 2.03
CA ALA A 33 -8.22 10.23 3.01
C ALA A 33 -9.73 10.53 2.88
N ALA A 34 -10.24 10.70 1.65
CA ALA A 34 -11.65 10.93 1.39
C ALA A 34 -12.54 9.74 1.80
N LEU A 35 -12.12 8.51 1.47
CA LEU A 35 -12.83 7.29 1.84
C LEU A 35 -12.82 7.06 3.35
N ALA A 36 -11.68 7.27 4.01
CA ALA A 36 -11.58 7.11 5.45
C ALA A 36 -12.46 8.12 6.19
N ASP A 37 -12.57 9.37 5.71
CA ASP A 37 -13.48 10.36 6.30
C ASP A 37 -14.95 10.02 6.02
N GLY A 38 -15.30 9.66 4.78
CA GLY A 38 -16.67 9.32 4.41
C GLY A 38 -17.20 8.05 5.07
N LEU A 39 -16.31 7.19 5.55
CA LEU A 39 -16.64 5.93 6.25
C LEU A 39 -16.29 5.97 7.75
N TRP A 40 -15.87 7.11 8.29
CA TRP A 40 -15.48 7.28 9.69
C TRP A 40 -14.41 6.28 10.16
N LEU A 41 -13.41 6.03 9.32
CA LEU A 41 -12.32 5.09 9.57
C LEU A 41 -11.06 5.82 10.07
N THR A 42 -10.38 5.20 11.04
CA THR A 42 -8.99 5.49 11.35
C THR A 42 -8.10 5.03 10.19
N ILE A 43 -7.11 5.83 9.77
CA ILE A 43 -6.14 5.40 8.76
C ILE A 43 -5.05 4.62 9.49
N ASP A 44 -5.26 3.31 9.61
CA ASP A 44 -4.32 2.37 10.19
C ASP A 44 -4.32 1.05 9.42
N ILE A 45 -3.37 0.17 9.73
CA ILE A 45 -3.22 -1.13 9.07
C ILE A 45 -4.46 -2.01 9.26
N ALA A 46 -5.25 -1.81 10.32
CA ALA A 46 -6.45 -2.62 10.57
C ALA A 46 -7.63 -2.27 9.64
N ARG A 47 -7.58 -1.12 8.96
CA ARG A 47 -8.69 -0.62 8.13
C ARG A 47 -8.28 -0.29 6.69
N ILE A 48 -7.04 0.14 6.49
CA ILE A 48 -6.51 0.59 5.21
C ILE A 48 -5.24 -0.20 4.89
N MET A 49 -5.38 -1.20 4.02
CA MET A 49 -4.31 -2.09 3.60
C MET A 49 -4.14 -2.06 2.08
N THR A 50 -2.91 -2.24 1.60
CA THR A 50 -2.69 -2.68 0.22
C THR A 50 -3.17 -4.11 0.04
N HIS A 51 -3.32 -4.58 -1.20
CA HIS A 51 -3.67 -5.98 -1.43
C HIS A 51 -2.57 -6.91 -0.88
N GLY A 52 -1.28 -6.56 -1.02
CA GLY A 52 -0.18 -7.33 -0.45
C GLY A 52 -0.26 -7.44 1.07
N GLU A 53 -0.60 -6.35 1.77
CA GLU A 53 -0.78 -6.35 3.22
C GLU A 53 -1.97 -7.22 3.68
N ALA A 54 -3.09 -7.14 2.95
CA ALA A 54 -4.24 -8.00 3.21
C ALA A 54 -3.91 -9.47 2.92
N ALA A 55 -3.16 -9.76 1.86
CA ALA A 55 -2.71 -11.10 1.49
C ALA A 55 -1.79 -11.74 2.55
N ASP A 56 -1.07 -10.92 3.32
CA ASP A 56 -0.27 -11.35 4.48
C ASP A 56 -1.05 -11.36 5.81
N ASN A 57 -2.36 -11.07 5.81
CA ASN A 57 -3.19 -10.91 7.01
C ASN A 57 -2.57 -9.90 8.00
N ALA A 58 -2.06 -8.76 7.50
CA ALA A 58 -1.31 -7.79 8.30
C ALA A 58 -2.13 -7.09 9.41
N ASP A 59 -3.46 -7.15 9.33
CA ASP A 59 -4.40 -6.72 10.36
C ASP A 59 -4.58 -7.76 11.50
N GLY A 60 -3.99 -8.94 11.36
CA GLY A 60 -4.13 -10.07 12.28
C GLY A 60 -5.38 -10.93 12.06
N VAL A 61 -6.20 -10.62 11.04
CA VAL A 61 -7.39 -11.41 10.70
C VAL A 61 -6.99 -12.52 9.73
N CYS A 62 -6.77 -13.72 10.26
CA CYS A 62 -6.36 -14.89 9.46
C CYS A 62 -7.54 -15.56 8.73
N ALA A 63 -8.20 -14.83 7.82
CA ALA A 63 -9.36 -15.34 7.07
C ALA A 63 -8.97 -16.33 5.95
N HIS A 64 -7.71 -16.32 5.52
CA HIS A 64 -7.17 -17.22 4.50
C HIS A 64 -5.69 -17.55 4.80
N ALA A 65 -5.17 -18.58 4.12
CA ALA A 65 -3.73 -18.82 4.11
C ALA A 65 -3.01 -17.59 3.53
N PRO A 66 -1.86 -17.18 4.09
CA PRO A 66 -1.16 -16.00 3.60
C PRO A 66 -0.52 -16.28 2.23
N TYR A 67 -0.61 -15.31 1.33
CA TYR A 67 -0.04 -15.36 -0.02
C TYR A 67 0.58 -14.01 -0.46
N GLY A 68 0.85 -13.14 0.51
CA GLY A 68 1.39 -11.81 0.30
C GLY A 68 2.93 -11.75 0.23
N PRO A 69 3.51 -10.54 0.28
CA PRO A 69 4.94 -10.28 0.13
C PRO A 69 5.85 -11.02 1.11
N ARG A 70 5.37 -11.36 2.30
CA ARG A 70 6.14 -12.07 3.34
C ARG A 70 6.03 -13.59 3.24
N THR A 71 5.26 -14.10 2.29
CA THR A 71 4.94 -15.52 2.18
C THR A 71 5.19 -16.05 0.77
N THR A 72 4.16 -16.23 -0.05
CA THR A 72 4.31 -16.77 -1.41
C THR A 72 4.54 -15.70 -2.46
N CYS A 73 4.36 -14.42 -2.11
CA CYS A 73 4.52 -13.26 -2.98
C CYS A 73 3.64 -13.32 -4.25
N GLU A 74 2.52 -14.04 -4.21
CA GLU A 74 1.53 -14.09 -5.30
C GLU A 74 0.80 -12.76 -5.50
N ARG A 75 0.73 -11.96 -4.43
CA ARG A 75 0.25 -10.58 -4.46
C ARG A 75 1.21 -9.70 -3.69
N TRP A 76 1.65 -8.62 -4.32
CA TRP A 76 2.60 -7.69 -3.75
C TRP A 76 2.30 -6.24 -4.15
N ASP A 77 1.06 -5.99 -4.56
CA ASP A 77 0.61 -4.69 -5.04
C ASP A 77 1.00 -3.58 -4.06
N LEU A 78 1.74 -2.59 -4.59
CA LEU A 78 2.19 -1.41 -3.87
C LEU A 78 3.03 -1.72 -2.62
N GLU A 79 3.74 -2.86 -2.58
CA GLU A 79 4.69 -3.15 -1.50
C GLU A 79 5.83 -2.12 -1.47
N TYR A 80 6.23 -1.61 -2.64
CA TYR A 80 7.05 -0.41 -2.77
C TYR A 80 6.57 0.45 -3.94
N LEU A 81 6.93 1.73 -3.94
CA LEU A 81 6.43 2.71 -4.92
C LEU A 81 7.50 3.20 -5.90
N GLY A 82 8.77 2.85 -5.68
CA GLY A 82 9.90 3.34 -6.48
C GLY A 82 10.20 4.82 -6.27
N THR A 83 9.75 5.39 -5.16
CA THR A 83 10.02 6.78 -4.76
C THR A 83 11.14 6.84 -3.72
N ALA A 84 11.61 8.05 -3.37
CA ALA A 84 12.62 8.20 -2.32
C ALA A 84 12.13 7.68 -0.95
N GLU A 85 10.83 7.80 -0.65
CA GLU A 85 10.22 7.33 0.58
C GLU A 85 9.91 5.82 0.57
N SER A 86 9.77 5.22 -0.61
CA SER A 86 9.53 3.79 -0.78
C SER A 86 10.35 3.21 -1.93
N PRO A 87 11.69 3.13 -1.76
CA PRO A 87 12.60 2.94 -2.89
C PRO A 87 12.69 1.50 -3.38
N VAL A 88 12.55 0.52 -2.48
CA VAL A 88 12.82 -0.88 -2.78
C VAL A 88 11.86 -1.81 -2.05
N PHE A 89 11.66 -3.00 -2.63
CA PHE A 89 10.85 -4.06 -2.07
C PHE A 89 11.46 -4.59 -0.75
N THR A 90 10.82 -4.27 0.38
CA THR A 90 11.33 -4.61 1.72
C THR A 90 10.18 -5.04 2.65
N PRO A 91 9.61 -6.24 2.47
CA PRO A 91 8.34 -6.61 3.11
C PRO A 91 8.39 -6.74 4.64
N TRP A 92 9.59 -6.88 5.22
CA TRP A 92 9.80 -6.89 6.67
C TRP A 92 10.27 -5.54 7.25
N ALA A 93 10.33 -4.48 6.43
CA ALA A 93 10.67 -3.15 6.91
C ALA A 93 9.64 -2.66 7.94
N LYS A 94 10.15 -1.93 8.95
CA LYS A 94 9.36 -1.34 10.05
C LYS A 94 9.63 0.16 10.20
N ASP A 95 10.39 0.73 9.28
CA ASP A 95 10.81 2.12 9.25
C ASP A 95 9.83 3.03 8.45
N GLY A 96 8.72 2.46 7.98
CA GLY A 96 7.69 3.17 7.23
C GLY A 96 7.96 3.29 5.72
N THR A 97 9.00 2.61 5.21
CA THR A 97 9.35 2.66 3.78
C THR A 97 8.52 1.75 2.88
N ARG A 98 7.67 0.88 3.45
CA ARG A 98 6.74 0.05 2.68
C ARG A 98 5.69 0.93 2.02
N GLY A 99 5.27 0.60 0.79
CA GLY A 99 4.38 1.47 0.02
C GLY A 99 3.03 1.72 0.70
N GLY A 100 2.48 0.73 1.40
CA GLY A 100 1.31 0.90 2.26
C GLY A 100 1.50 1.94 3.37
N ASP A 101 2.67 1.94 4.03
CA ASP A 101 2.99 2.88 5.11
C ASP A 101 3.11 4.31 4.58
N VAL A 102 3.79 4.48 3.43
CA VAL A 102 3.89 5.78 2.74
C VAL A 102 2.52 6.30 2.32
N LEU A 103 1.65 5.45 1.77
CA LEU A 103 0.30 5.84 1.35
C LEU A 103 -0.56 6.27 2.54
N ARG A 104 -0.53 5.53 3.65
CA ARG A 104 -1.23 5.90 4.89
C ARG A 104 -0.70 7.22 5.47
N GLY A 105 0.63 7.41 5.49
CA GLY A 105 1.25 8.65 5.94
C GLY A 105 0.83 9.87 5.12
N LYS A 106 0.84 9.75 3.78
CA LYS A 106 0.35 10.80 2.87
C LYS A 106 -1.14 11.05 3.06
N ALA A 107 -1.96 10.00 3.22
CA ALA A 107 -3.40 10.15 3.44
C ALA A 107 -3.72 10.90 4.74
N GLU A 108 -3.00 10.62 5.83
CA GLU A 108 -3.12 11.37 7.08
C GLU A 108 -2.69 12.84 6.91
N TRP A 109 -1.64 13.12 6.14
CA TRP A 109 -1.25 14.50 5.81
C TRP A 109 -2.38 15.24 5.07
N TYR A 110 -2.97 14.63 4.03
CA TYR A 110 -4.10 15.21 3.30
C TYR A 110 -5.34 15.39 4.16
N ARG A 111 -5.61 14.48 5.09
CA ARG A 111 -6.72 14.61 6.06
C ARG A 111 -6.57 15.85 6.93
N GLN A 112 -5.35 16.23 7.29
CA GLN A 112 -5.06 17.38 8.16
C GLN A 112 -4.95 18.72 7.42
N HIS A 113 -4.74 18.71 6.10
CA HIS A 113 -4.50 19.91 5.27
C HIS A 113 -5.58 20.11 4.19
N LYS A 114 -6.85 19.83 4.54
CA LYS A 114 -8.01 20.07 3.66
C LYS A 114 -8.42 21.53 3.59
#